data_AF-A0A4U1CNV0-F1
#
_entry.id   AF-A0A4U1CNV0-F1
#
_cell.length_a   1.000
_cell.length_b   1.000
_cell.length_c   1.000
_cell.angle_alpha   90.00
_cell.angle_beta   90.00
_cell.angle_gamma   90.00
#
_symmetry.space_group_name_H-M   'P 1'
#
loop_
_entity.id
_entity.type
_entity.pdbx_description
1 polymer ?
#
loop_
_entity_poly.entity_id
_entity_poly.type
_entity_poly.pdbx_seq_one_letter_code
_entity_poly.pdbx_strand_id
1 'polypeptide(L)'
;MSVSKLKPYFEDDILDASFNKPQLDELYEVFKEHFVFDPFEIDGKRIKIIHQKSRVKQYSEYSETFAHIISRKTYILDARIYECQRANRIHWIRPVLQSHPCKDIFYYRWKDDEGVCKHHYWLFDKNFMVVTVDVKPDLRIVTTFCVDNDQKSKFYERYKNFQEGEDCL
;
A
#
# COMPACT_ATOMS: atom_id res chain seq x y z
N MET A 1 -8.99 1.74 -15.95
CA MET A 1 -10.03 2.33 -15.08
C MET A 1 -9.54 3.68 -14.59
N SER A 2 -10.41 4.68 -14.41
CA SER A 2 -9.97 5.96 -13.81
C SER A 2 -9.90 5.81 -12.29
N VAL A 3 -8.71 6.08 -11.71
CA VAL A 3 -8.48 6.04 -10.27
C VAL A 3 -9.39 6.98 -9.48
N SER A 4 -9.89 8.04 -10.12
CA SER A 4 -10.89 8.97 -9.55
C SER A 4 -12.18 8.26 -9.07
N LYS A 5 -12.59 7.19 -9.76
CA LYS A 5 -13.84 6.45 -9.47
C LYS A 5 -13.71 5.41 -8.37
N LEU A 6 -12.51 5.17 -7.84
CA LEU A 6 -12.29 4.20 -6.78
C LEU A 6 -13.06 4.61 -5.51
N LYS A 7 -13.78 3.66 -4.92
CA LYS A 7 -14.54 3.81 -3.67
C LYS A 7 -14.09 2.72 -2.68
N PRO A 8 -14.25 2.91 -1.37
CA PRO A 8 -13.99 1.85 -0.40
C PRO A 8 -14.79 0.58 -0.74
N TYR A 9 -14.28 -0.60 -0.38
CA TYR A 9 -14.91 -1.89 -0.75
C TYR A 9 -16.21 -2.10 0.04
N PHE A 10 -16.14 -1.95 1.36
CA PHE A 10 -17.28 -1.78 2.24
C PHE A 10 -17.61 -0.30 2.37
N GLU A 11 -18.91 0.02 2.48
CA GLU A 11 -19.35 1.36 2.87
C GLU A 11 -18.91 1.66 4.32
N ASP A 12 -18.65 2.94 4.63
CA ASP A 12 -18.03 3.35 5.90
C ASP A 12 -18.91 3.05 7.14
N ASP A 13 -20.22 2.88 6.96
CA ASP A 13 -21.19 2.50 7.99
C ASP A 13 -21.20 1.00 8.31
N ILE A 14 -20.66 0.17 7.41
CA ILE A 14 -20.52 -1.28 7.57
C ILE A 14 -19.10 -1.64 8.02
N LEU A 15 -18.13 -0.74 7.81
CA LEU A 15 -16.73 -1.00 8.13
C LEU A 15 -16.51 -1.07 9.65
N ASP A 16 -16.12 -2.25 10.13
CA ASP A 16 -15.73 -2.41 11.52
C ASP A 16 -14.34 -1.79 11.74
N ALA A 17 -14.26 -0.80 12.62
CA ALA A 17 -13.00 -0.20 13.02
C ALA A 17 -12.10 -1.18 13.80
N SER A 18 -12.70 -2.22 14.37
CA SER A 18 -12.01 -3.31 15.05
C SER A 18 -11.67 -4.45 14.08
N PHE A 19 -10.84 -5.38 14.56
CA PHE A 19 -10.48 -6.55 13.77
C PHE A 19 -11.70 -7.47 13.61
N ASN A 20 -12.27 -7.48 12.40
CA ASN A 20 -13.41 -8.31 12.03
C ASN A 20 -12.95 -9.39 11.06
N LYS A 21 -12.87 -10.64 11.54
CA LYS A 21 -12.33 -11.75 10.75
C LYS A 21 -13.13 -12.02 9.46
N PRO A 22 -14.48 -12.09 9.47
CA PRO A 22 -15.25 -12.24 8.24
C PRO A 22 -14.94 -11.19 7.17
N GLN A 23 -14.91 -9.90 7.53
CA GLN A 23 -14.55 -8.83 6.60
C GLN A 23 -13.11 -8.98 6.10
N LEU A 24 -12.20 -9.42 6.97
CA LEU A 24 -10.81 -9.59 6.61
C LEU A 24 -10.59 -10.78 5.65
N ASP A 25 -11.30 -11.88 5.86
CA ASP A 25 -11.29 -13.04 4.96
C ASP A 25 -11.80 -12.63 3.57
N GLU A 26 -12.84 -11.81 3.49
CA GLU A 26 -13.35 -11.26 2.21
C GLU A 26 -12.33 -10.35 1.52
N LEU A 27 -11.71 -9.41 2.26
CA LEU A 27 -10.62 -8.59 1.71
C LEU A 27 -9.40 -9.42 1.29
N TYR A 28 -9.18 -10.57 1.93
CA TYR A 28 -8.12 -11.49 1.56
C TYR A 28 -8.43 -12.23 0.25
N GLU A 29 -9.69 -12.56 -0.02
CA GLU A 29 -10.09 -13.07 -1.35
C GLU A 29 -9.80 -12.04 -2.44
N VAL A 30 -10.19 -10.78 -2.23
CA VAL A 30 -9.89 -9.68 -3.17
C VAL A 30 -8.37 -9.52 -3.37
N PHE A 31 -7.58 -9.65 -2.30
CA PHE A 31 -6.13 -9.65 -2.40
C PHE A 31 -5.61 -10.80 -3.28
N LYS A 32 -6.10 -12.03 -3.07
CA LYS A 32 -5.66 -13.19 -3.84
C LYS A 32 -6.01 -13.03 -5.31
N GLU A 33 -7.20 -12.56 -5.64
CA GLU A 33 -7.59 -12.27 -7.03
C GLU A 33 -6.60 -11.29 -7.69
N HIS A 34 -6.29 -10.18 -7.02
CA HIS A 34 -5.47 -9.11 -7.60
C HIS A 34 -3.97 -9.40 -7.65
N PHE A 35 -3.45 -10.25 -6.76
CA PHE A 35 -2.00 -10.38 -6.54
C PHE A 35 -1.47 -11.81 -6.58
N VAL A 36 -2.33 -12.82 -6.42
CA VAL A 36 -1.92 -14.22 -6.38
C VAL A 36 -2.37 -14.95 -7.65
N PHE A 37 -3.64 -14.79 -8.03
CA PHE A 37 -4.22 -15.49 -9.18
C PHE A 37 -4.01 -14.74 -10.49
N ASP A 38 -4.01 -13.41 -10.47
CA ASP A 38 -3.73 -12.57 -11.65
C ASP A 38 -2.54 -11.61 -11.41
N PRO A 39 -1.31 -12.15 -11.32
CA PRO A 39 -0.12 -11.35 -11.11
C PRO A 39 0.15 -10.42 -12.31
N PHE A 40 0.54 -9.18 -12.01
CA PHE A 40 0.79 -8.15 -13.02
C PHE A 40 2.20 -7.57 -12.90
N GLU A 41 2.58 -6.78 -13.90
CA GLU A 41 3.88 -6.12 -14.01
C GLU A 41 3.73 -4.61 -14.06
N ILE A 42 4.76 -3.91 -13.59
CA ILE A 42 4.95 -2.46 -13.70
C ILE A 42 6.36 -2.26 -14.26
N ASP A 43 6.48 -1.56 -15.40
CA ASP A 43 7.75 -1.33 -16.10
C ASP A 43 8.57 -2.62 -16.34
N GLY A 44 7.88 -3.70 -16.71
CA GLY A 44 8.49 -5.02 -16.94
C GLY A 44 8.97 -5.74 -15.67
N LYS A 45 8.67 -5.22 -14.47
CA LYS A 45 8.95 -5.86 -13.18
C LYS A 45 7.67 -6.47 -12.62
N ARG A 46 7.72 -7.76 -12.30
CA ARG A 46 6.60 -8.45 -11.66
C ARG A 46 6.37 -7.95 -10.24
N ILE A 47 5.11 -7.82 -9.83
CA ILE A 47 4.78 -7.57 -8.43
C ILE A 47 5.00 -8.84 -7.61
N LYS A 48 5.94 -8.76 -6.67
CA LYS A 48 6.30 -9.85 -5.76
C LYS A 48 5.49 -9.80 -4.47
N ILE A 49 4.86 -10.92 -4.16
CA ILE A 49 4.14 -11.17 -2.91
C ILE A 49 4.94 -12.15 -2.04
N ILE A 50 5.01 -11.88 -0.74
CA ILE A 50 5.57 -12.81 0.23
C ILE A 50 4.44 -13.72 0.69
N HIS A 51 4.33 -14.91 0.08
CA HIS A 51 3.26 -15.88 0.35
C HIS A 51 3.35 -16.56 1.71
N GLN A 52 4.50 -16.48 2.40
CA GLN A 52 4.66 -17.06 3.72
C GLN A 52 3.62 -16.47 4.69
N LYS A 53 3.09 -17.32 5.58
CA LYS A 53 2.16 -16.89 6.63
C LYS A 53 2.79 -15.80 7.50
N SER A 54 1.97 -14.86 7.96
CA SER A 54 2.49 -13.79 8.79
C SER A 54 3.01 -14.32 10.12
N ARG A 55 4.13 -13.74 10.59
CA ARG A 55 4.70 -14.05 11.90
C ARG A 55 3.92 -13.40 13.04
N VAL A 56 3.08 -12.42 12.74
CA VAL A 56 2.21 -11.77 13.73
C VAL A 56 1.01 -12.66 13.98
N LYS A 57 0.82 -13.08 15.24
CA LYS A 57 -0.21 -14.06 15.66
C LYS A 57 -1.61 -13.72 15.13
N GLN A 58 -2.02 -12.45 15.21
CA GLN A 58 -3.31 -11.95 14.74
C GLN A 58 -3.54 -12.14 13.23
N TYR A 59 -2.48 -12.22 12.43
CA TYR A 59 -2.54 -12.35 10.97
C TYR A 59 -1.95 -13.67 10.46
N SER A 60 -1.74 -14.66 11.34
CA SER A 60 -1.02 -15.91 11.04
C SER A 60 -1.70 -16.80 9.99
N GLU A 61 -2.95 -16.52 9.65
CA GLU A 61 -3.69 -17.22 8.58
C GLU A 61 -3.48 -16.59 7.19
N TYR A 62 -2.93 -15.38 7.13
CA TYR A 62 -2.76 -14.61 5.90
C TYR A 62 -1.29 -14.50 5.50
N SER A 63 -1.05 -14.11 4.24
CA SER A 63 0.31 -13.83 3.75
C SER A 63 0.94 -12.61 4.45
N GLU A 64 2.27 -12.61 4.58
CA GLU A 64 3.00 -11.51 5.21
C GLU A 64 2.78 -10.18 4.47
N THR A 65 2.73 -10.19 3.13
CA THR A 65 2.43 -8.98 2.35
C THR A 65 1.04 -8.45 2.64
N PHE A 66 0.03 -9.33 2.75
CA PHE A 66 -1.33 -8.91 3.11
C PHE A 66 -1.35 -8.28 4.51
N ALA A 67 -0.70 -8.90 5.50
CA ALA A 67 -0.59 -8.34 6.84
C ALA A 67 0.06 -6.94 6.83
N HIS A 68 1.08 -6.71 5.99
CA HIS A 68 1.73 -5.40 5.84
C HIS A 68 0.87 -4.33 5.15
N ILE A 69 -0.06 -4.75 4.28
CA ILE A 69 -0.99 -3.88 3.55
C ILE A 69 -2.09 -3.35 4.47
N ILE A 70 -2.61 -4.20 5.36
CA ILE A 70 -3.79 -3.91 6.20
C ILE A 70 -3.44 -3.32 7.58
N SER A 71 -2.15 -3.28 7.95
CA SER A 71 -1.72 -2.89 9.31
C SER A 71 -0.59 -1.87 9.31
N ARG A 72 -0.48 -1.13 10.41
CA ARG A 72 0.64 -0.21 10.71
C ARG A 72 1.56 -0.84 11.74
N LYS A 73 2.87 -0.73 11.52
CA LYS A 73 3.86 -1.07 12.55
C LYS A 73 3.87 0.05 13.59
N THR A 74 3.74 -0.30 14.86
CA THR A 74 3.97 0.60 16.00
C THR A 74 5.31 0.26 16.63
N TYR A 75 6.17 1.27 16.76
CA TYR A 75 7.48 1.12 17.42
C TYR A 75 7.36 0.98 18.93
N ILE A 76 6.28 1.50 19.53
CA ILE A 76 6.06 1.47 20.98
C ILE A 76 5.80 0.03 21.47
N LEU A 77 5.03 -0.74 20.70
CA LEU A 77 4.61 -2.10 21.08
C LEU A 77 5.33 -3.19 20.30
N ASP A 78 6.26 -2.83 19.40
CA ASP A 78 6.80 -3.67 18.32
C ASP A 78 5.73 -4.58 17.68
N ALA A 79 4.54 -4.01 17.49
CA ALA A 79 3.35 -4.72 17.07
C ALA A 79 2.80 -4.16 15.75
N ARG A 80 1.91 -4.92 15.13
CA ARG A 80 1.16 -4.49 13.94
C ARG A 80 -0.31 -4.27 14.32
N ILE A 81 -0.77 -3.02 14.23
CA ILE A 81 -2.15 -2.63 14.53
C ILE A 81 -2.95 -2.61 13.23
N TYR A 82 -4.09 -3.29 13.22
CA TYR A 82 -5.04 -3.30 12.10
C TYR A 82 -5.56 -1.87 11.86
N GLU A 83 -5.62 -1.46 10.60
CA GLU A 83 -6.22 -0.18 10.20
C GLU A 83 -7.27 -0.44 9.14
N CYS A 84 -8.54 -0.44 9.54
CA CYS A 84 -9.66 -0.78 8.68
C CYS A 84 -9.69 0.05 7.38
N GLN A 85 -9.38 1.34 7.47
CA GLN A 85 -9.41 2.26 6.34
C GLN A 85 -8.44 1.82 5.23
N ARG A 86 -7.18 1.47 5.53
CA ARG A 86 -6.26 0.98 4.49
C ARG A 86 -6.64 -0.42 3.99
N ALA A 87 -7.14 -1.29 4.87
CA ALA A 87 -7.57 -2.63 4.50
C ALA A 87 -8.71 -2.58 3.46
N ASN A 88 -9.70 -1.71 3.70
CA ASN A 88 -10.86 -1.50 2.83
C ASN A 88 -10.51 -0.93 1.44
N ARG A 89 -9.26 -0.52 1.24
CA ARG A 89 -8.72 0.06 -0.01
C ARG A 89 -7.75 -0.88 -0.73
N ILE A 90 -7.67 -2.15 -0.34
CA ILE A 90 -6.73 -3.12 -0.93
C ILE A 90 -6.89 -3.25 -2.45
N HIS A 91 -8.13 -3.18 -2.94
CA HIS A 91 -8.44 -3.25 -4.36
C HIS A 91 -7.96 -2.02 -5.15
N TRP A 92 -7.59 -0.91 -4.48
CA TRP A 92 -7.05 0.30 -5.13
C TRP A 92 -5.59 0.14 -5.53
N ILE A 93 -4.85 -0.75 -4.88
CA ILE A 93 -3.39 -0.86 -5.02
C ILE A 93 -2.99 -1.12 -6.48
N ARG A 94 -3.61 -2.13 -7.12
CA ARG A 94 -3.30 -2.49 -8.51
C ARG A 94 -3.65 -1.35 -9.49
N PRO A 95 -4.86 -0.75 -9.47
CA PRO A 95 -5.18 0.42 -10.29
C PRO A 95 -4.23 1.61 -10.08
N VAL A 96 -3.82 1.89 -8.84
CA VAL A 96 -2.87 2.97 -8.54
C VAL A 96 -1.52 2.70 -9.22
N LEU A 97 -0.98 1.49 -9.06
CA LEU A 97 0.30 1.13 -9.68
C LEU A 97 0.22 1.16 -11.21
N GLN A 98 -0.79 0.53 -11.82
CA GLN A 98 -0.92 0.41 -13.27
C GLN A 98 -1.31 1.71 -13.98
N SER A 99 -1.90 2.67 -13.27
CA SER A 99 -2.26 3.95 -13.88
C SER A 99 -1.10 4.94 -13.91
N HIS A 100 0.00 4.69 -13.18
CA HIS A 100 1.17 5.54 -13.25
C HIS A 100 1.88 5.38 -14.62
N PRO A 101 2.27 6.47 -15.30
CA PRO A 101 2.10 7.88 -14.91
C PRO A 101 0.68 8.42 -15.13
N CYS A 102 0.11 9.05 -14.10
CA CYS A 102 -1.21 9.70 -14.11
C CYS A 102 -1.16 10.98 -13.27
N LYS A 103 -1.85 12.04 -13.71
CA LYS A 103 -1.92 13.34 -13.00
C LYS A 103 -2.47 13.24 -11.56
N ASP A 104 -3.30 12.23 -11.29
CA ASP A 104 -3.93 12.02 -9.98
C ASP A 104 -2.97 11.30 -8.99
N ILE A 105 -1.80 10.84 -9.48
CA ILE A 105 -0.83 10.04 -8.73
C ILE A 105 0.48 10.81 -8.63
N PHE A 106 0.77 11.30 -7.42
CA PHE A 106 2.05 11.91 -7.12
C PHE A 106 3.06 10.81 -6.85
N TYR A 107 4.02 10.70 -7.76
CA TYR A 107 5.07 9.70 -7.69
C TYR A 107 6.38 10.34 -7.25
N TYR A 108 7.06 9.70 -6.30
CA TYR A 108 8.42 10.08 -5.91
C TYR A 108 9.20 8.89 -5.36
N ARG A 109 10.53 8.99 -5.43
CA ARG A 109 11.44 8.06 -4.76
C ARG A 109 12.00 8.72 -3.51
N TRP A 110 12.02 7.99 -2.41
CA TRP A 110 12.54 8.49 -1.14
C TRP A 110 13.35 7.41 -0.43
N LYS A 111 14.49 7.81 0.15
CA LYS A 111 15.38 6.93 0.90
C LYS A 111 14.92 6.88 2.36
N ASP A 112 14.68 5.69 2.88
CA ASP A 112 14.42 5.54 4.31
C ASP A 112 15.70 5.66 5.16
N ASP A 113 15.51 5.61 6.48
CA ASP A 113 16.60 5.74 7.46
C ASP A 113 17.66 4.61 7.33
N GLU A 114 17.31 3.51 6.66
CA GLU A 114 18.21 2.38 6.37
C GLU A 114 18.93 2.52 5.01
N GLY A 115 18.69 3.62 4.29
CA GLY A 115 19.30 3.87 3.00
C GLY A 115 18.56 3.22 1.82
N VAL A 116 17.40 2.60 2.06
CA VAL A 116 16.63 1.88 1.03
C VAL A 116 15.74 2.86 0.27
N CYS A 117 15.99 2.95 -1.04
CA CYS A 117 15.18 3.77 -1.94
C CYS A 117 13.84 3.09 -2.24
N LYS A 118 12.73 3.74 -1.87
CA LYS A 118 11.36 3.26 -2.05
C LYS A 118 10.60 4.14 -3.02
N HIS A 119 9.76 3.51 -3.83
CA HIS A 119 8.82 4.17 -4.73
C HIS A 119 7.52 4.45 -3.98
N HIS A 120 7.05 5.69 -4.02
CA HIS A 120 5.80 6.10 -3.40
C HIS A 120 4.83 6.53 -4.50
N TYR A 121 3.68 5.87 -4.55
CA TYR A 121 2.59 6.17 -5.48
C TYR A 121 1.43 6.71 -4.66
N TRP A 122 1.31 8.04 -4.61
CA TRP A 122 0.30 8.71 -3.79
C TRP A 122 -0.89 9.13 -4.65
N LEU A 123 -2.01 8.43 -4.48
CA LEU A 123 -3.31 8.88 -4.99
C LEU A 123 -3.77 10.08 -4.14
N PHE A 124 -3.40 11.28 -4.59
CA PHE A 124 -3.38 12.48 -3.77
C PHE A 124 -4.77 12.83 -3.22
N ASP A 125 -5.77 12.89 -4.10
CA ASP A 125 -7.15 13.27 -3.75
C ASP A 125 -7.82 12.31 -2.75
N LYS A 126 -7.41 11.04 -2.74
CA LYS A 126 -7.98 10.01 -1.84
C LYS A 126 -7.12 9.73 -0.63
N ASN A 127 -6.02 10.46 -0.46
CA ASN A 127 -5.07 10.28 0.65
C ASN A 127 -4.63 8.82 0.81
N PHE A 128 -4.34 8.11 -0.29
CA PHE A 128 -3.94 6.71 -0.24
C PHE A 128 -2.59 6.53 -0.93
N MET A 129 -1.65 5.90 -0.25
CA MET A 129 -0.29 5.72 -0.72
C MET A 129 0.05 4.24 -0.83
N VAL A 130 0.64 3.86 -1.97
CA VAL A 130 1.24 2.55 -2.17
C VAL A 130 2.76 2.72 -2.19
N VAL A 131 3.46 1.92 -1.37
CA VAL A 131 4.92 1.96 -1.29
C VAL A 131 5.51 0.66 -1.79
N THR A 132 6.40 0.74 -2.77
CA THR A 132 7.11 -0.41 -3.32
C THR A 132 8.62 -0.22 -3.25
N VAL A 133 9.35 -1.33 -3.37
CA VAL A 133 10.82 -1.36 -3.41
C VAL A 133 11.29 -2.34 -4.47
N ASP A 134 12.37 -2.00 -5.14
CA ASP A 134 13.04 -2.91 -6.06
C ASP A 134 13.62 -4.11 -5.32
N VAL A 135 13.24 -5.32 -5.75
CA VAL A 135 13.81 -6.59 -5.30
C VAL A 135 14.15 -7.40 -6.55
N LYS A 136 15.22 -6.97 -7.23
CA LYS A 136 15.58 -7.42 -8.58
C LYS A 136 15.48 -8.95 -8.73
N PRO A 137 14.83 -9.44 -9.79
CA PRO A 137 14.29 -8.70 -10.95
C PRO A 137 12.91 -8.05 -10.71
N ASP A 138 12.30 -8.26 -9.54
CA ASP A 138 10.91 -7.93 -9.26
C ASP A 138 10.74 -6.57 -8.55
N LEU A 139 9.48 -6.16 -8.40
CA LEU A 139 9.07 -5.05 -7.54
C LEU A 139 8.23 -5.59 -6.38
N ARG A 140 8.55 -5.25 -5.14
CA ARG A 140 7.81 -5.74 -3.96
C ARG A 140 6.99 -4.63 -3.33
N ILE A 141 5.73 -4.92 -2.98
CA ILE A 141 4.92 -4.03 -2.14
C ILE A 141 5.44 -4.10 -0.70
N VAL A 142 5.85 -2.95 -0.16
CA VAL A 142 6.34 -2.84 1.21
C VAL A 142 5.17 -2.62 2.17
N THR A 143 4.30 -1.66 1.85
CA THR A 143 3.13 -1.29 2.65
C THR A 143 2.22 -0.33 1.86
N THR A 144 1.01 -0.06 2.36
CA THR A 144 0.05 0.85 1.73
C THR A 144 -0.76 1.61 2.75
N PHE A 145 -0.72 2.93 2.90
CA PHE A 145 -1.40 3.64 4.03
C PHE A 145 -2.35 4.73 3.57
N CYS A 146 -3.31 5.08 4.43
CA CYS A 146 -4.04 6.33 4.31
C CYS A 146 -3.16 7.45 4.88
N VAL A 147 -2.98 8.54 4.14
CA VAL A 147 -2.16 9.68 4.54
C VAL A 147 -2.97 10.56 5.49
N ASP A 148 -2.55 10.56 6.75
CA ASP A 148 -3.12 11.41 7.79
C ASP A 148 -2.90 12.90 7.43
N ASN A 149 -3.88 13.77 7.74
CA ASN A 149 -3.85 15.17 7.32
C ASN A 149 -2.63 15.94 7.85
N ASP A 150 -2.16 15.60 9.05
CA ASP A 150 -0.97 16.17 9.69
C ASP A 150 0.34 15.76 8.99
N GLN A 151 0.35 14.61 8.29
CA GLN A 151 1.53 14.12 7.56
C GLN A 151 1.56 14.56 6.09
N LYS A 152 0.46 15.13 5.56
CA LYS A 152 0.37 15.52 4.14
C LYS A 152 1.45 16.49 3.69
N SER A 153 1.71 17.52 4.49
CA SER A 153 2.72 18.54 4.18
C SER A 153 4.09 17.90 3.98
N LYS A 154 4.49 17.02 4.91
CA LYS A 154 5.74 16.27 4.86
C LYS A 154 5.87 15.39 3.61
N PHE A 155 4.83 14.64 3.24
CA PHE A 155 4.88 13.81 2.03
C PHE A 155 4.86 14.65 0.75
N TYR A 156 4.16 15.78 0.76
CA TYR A 156 4.12 16.69 -0.38
C TYR A 156 5.46 17.40 -0.59
N GLU A 157 6.16 17.75 0.48
CA GLU A 157 7.53 18.27 0.43
C GLU A 157 8.48 17.25 -0.20
N ARG A 158 8.44 15.98 0.23
CA ARG A 158 9.23 14.90 -0.41
C ARG A 158 8.95 14.77 -1.90
N TYR A 159 7.68 14.87 -2.29
CA TYR A 159 7.30 14.87 -3.70
C TYR A 159 7.94 16.03 -4.46
N LYS A 160 7.87 17.26 -3.92
CA LYS A 160 8.50 18.44 -4.54
C LYS A 160 10.01 18.29 -4.69
N ASN A 161 10.71 17.92 -3.61
CA ASN A 161 12.17 17.75 -3.62
C ASN A 161 12.59 16.71 -4.67
N PHE A 162 11.82 15.62 -4.83
CA PHE A 162 12.06 14.65 -5.89
C PHE A 162 11.84 15.23 -7.30
N GLN A 163 10.79 16.04 -7.52
CA GLN A 163 10.58 16.70 -8.81
C GLN A 163 11.69 17.71 -9.15
N GLU A 164 12.32 18.30 -8.14
CA GLU A 164 13.45 19.24 -8.27
C GLU A 164 14.81 18.52 -8.40
N GLY A 165 14.83 17.18 -8.31
CA GLY A 165 16.04 16.36 -8.48
C GLY A 165 16.90 16.24 -7.23
N GLU A 166 16.38 16.61 -6.06
CA GLU A 166 17.12 16.61 -4.78
C GLU A 166 17.12 15.25 -4.07
N ASP A 167 16.26 14.32 -4.50
CA ASP A 167 16.03 13.02 -3.86
C ASP A 167 16.24 11.86 -4.85
N CYS A 168 16.79 10.75 -4.36
CA CYS A 168 16.97 9.45 -5.05
C CYS A 168 16.86 9.45 -6.59
N LEU A 169 17.88 9.96 -7.27
CA LEU A 169 18.18 9.62 -8.67
C LEU A 169 18.80 8.22 -8.76
#